data_AF-A0A1H4HHN1-F1
#
_entry.id   AF-A0A1H4HHN1-F1
#
_cell.length_a   1.000
_cell.length_b   1.000
_cell.length_c   1.000
_cell.angle_alpha   90.00
_cell.angle_beta   90.00
_cell.angle_gamma   90.00
#
_symmetry.space_group_name_H-M   'P 1'
#
loop_
_entity.id
_entity.type
_entity.pdbx_description
1 polymer ?
#
loop_
_entity_poly.entity_id
_entity_poly.type
_entity_poly.pdbx_seq_one_letter_code
_entity_poly.pdbx_strand_id
1 'polypeptide(L)'
;MKKLLSLLALGATLSFGVAHAQTCDAQAADKKLNGAAKTSFVKKCEKDAKAAMSATCATKAIDKNGKPLAGAAKNSFMKKCEAEAKG
;
A
#
# COMPACT_ATOMS: atom_id res chain seq x y z
N MET A 1 -18.87 28.99 18.25
CA MET A 1 -18.41 28.35 19.51
C MET A 1 -18.72 26.85 19.51
N LYS A 2 -17.68 26.02 19.30
CA LYS A 2 -17.43 24.72 19.94
C LYS A 2 -17.82 23.35 19.33
N LYS A 3 -18.40 23.16 18.13
CA LYS A 3 -18.78 21.77 17.74
C LYS A 3 -18.48 21.25 16.32
N LEU A 4 -17.70 21.93 15.49
CA LEU A 4 -17.35 21.39 14.16
C LEU A 4 -15.86 21.61 13.81
N LEU A 5 -14.99 21.40 14.79
CA LEU A 5 -13.54 21.41 14.66
C LEU A 5 -12.90 20.02 14.89
N SER A 6 -13.68 18.93 14.79
CA SER A 6 -13.23 17.56 15.08
C SER A 6 -13.26 16.59 13.89
N LEU A 7 -13.38 17.05 12.65
CA LEU A 7 -13.44 16.15 11.47
C LEU A 7 -12.31 16.33 10.46
N LEU A 8 -11.29 17.14 10.78
CA LEU A 8 -10.10 17.34 9.96
C LEU A 8 -8.83 16.81 10.66
N ALA A 9 -8.92 15.64 11.29
CA ALA A 9 -7.77 14.82 11.68
C ALA A 9 -7.65 13.57 10.76
N LEU A 10 -8.10 13.72 9.52
CA LEU A 10 -8.01 12.70 8.47
C LEU A 10 -6.78 12.92 7.56
N GLY A 11 -5.65 13.39 8.11
CA GLY A 11 -4.46 13.63 7.30
C GLY A 11 -3.29 14.25 8.04
N ALA A 12 -2.48 13.41 8.68
CA ALA A 12 -1.08 13.65 9.05
C ALA A 12 -0.58 12.34 9.69
N THR A 13 0.30 11.52 9.13
CA THR A 13 1.37 11.74 8.17
C THR A 13 1.65 10.41 7.46
N LEU A 14 1.57 10.40 6.13
CA LEU A 14 2.34 9.45 5.34
C LEU A 14 3.79 9.91 5.42
N SER A 15 4.68 9.16 6.08
CA SER A 15 6.13 9.26 5.87
C SER A 15 6.93 8.18 6.62
N PHE A 16 7.24 7.12 5.86
CA PHE A 16 8.54 6.43 5.80
C PHE A 16 8.98 5.46 6.90
N GLY A 17 9.12 4.21 6.45
CA GLY A 17 10.33 3.43 6.70
C GLY A 17 10.24 2.46 7.85
N VAL A 18 9.86 1.21 7.56
CA VAL A 18 10.85 0.15 7.35
C VAL A 18 10.14 -1.03 6.70
N ALA A 19 10.90 -1.76 5.88
CA ALA A 19 10.57 -3.13 5.54
C ALA A 19 10.27 -3.90 6.83
N HIS A 20 8.99 -4.11 7.09
CA HIS A 20 8.54 -5.07 8.08
C HIS A 20 7.37 -5.74 7.40
N ALA A 21 7.48 -7.05 7.19
CA ALA A 21 6.39 -7.90 6.74
C ALA A 21 5.33 -8.02 7.87
N GLN A 22 4.95 -6.91 8.51
CA GLN A 22 3.84 -6.87 9.43
C GLN A 22 2.58 -6.83 8.59
N THR A 23 1.79 -7.88 8.74
CA THR A 23 0.45 -7.95 8.18
C THR A 23 -0.35 -6.74 8.65
N CYS A 24 -1.30 -6.28 7.83
CA CYS A 24 -2.16 -5.14 8.16
C CYS A 24 -2.87 -5.28 9.53
N ASP A 25 -3.08 -6.51 9.99
CA ASP A 25 -3.64 -6.81 11.31
C ASP A 25 -2.68 -6.46 12.46
N ALA A 26 -1.38 -6.75 12.31
CA ALA A 26 -0.36 -6.41 13.30
C ALA A 26 -0.17 -4.89 13.43
N GLN A 27 -0.23 -4.15 12.31
CA GLN A 27 -0.19 -2.68 12.33
C GLN A 27 -1.42 -2.07 13.02
N ALA A 28 -2.58 -2.69 12.84
CA ALA A 28 -3.80 -2.26 13.53
C ALA A 28 -3.75 -2.56 15.03
N ALA A 29 -3.16 -3.69 15.43
CA ALA A 29 -2.98 -4.08 16.83
C ALA A 29 -1.97 -3.19 17.57
N ASP A 30 -0.86 -2.81 16.93
CA ASP A 30 0.14 -1.86 17.46
C ASP A 30 -0.49 -0.49 17.76
N LYS A 31 -1.37 -0.04 16.87
CA LYS A 31 -2.13 1.21 17.00
C LYS A 31 -3.30 1.11 17.98
N LYS A 32 -3.48 -0.04 18.64
CA LYS A 32 -4.60 -0.35 19.54
C LYS A 32 -5.96 -0.03 18.92
N LEU A 33 -6.10 -0.27 17.61
CA LEU A 33 -7.36 -0.06 16.92
C LEU A 33 -8.28 -1.25 17.22
N ASN A 34 -9.46 -0.95 17.78
CA ASN A 34 -10.48 -1.94 18.10
C ASN A 34 -11.75 -1.71 17.26
N GLY A 35 -12.55 -2.77 17.07
CA GLY A 35 -13.85 -2.70 16.41
C GLY A 35 -13.79 -2.11 14.99
N ALA A 36 -14.69 -1.18 14.68
CA ALA A 36 -14.82 -0.59 13.35
C ALA A 36 -13.57 0.16 12.88
N ALA A 37 -12.78 0.72 13.81
CA ALA A 37 -11.53 1.41 13.49
C ALA A 37 -10.47 0.42 12.99
N LYS A 38 -10.36 -0.76 13.61
CA LYS A 38 -9.49 -1.87 13.14
C LYS A 38 -9.88 -2.27 11.72
N THR A 39 -11.16 -2.54 11.49
CA THR A 39 -11.65 -3.02 10.19
C THR A 39 -11.42 -2.01 9.07
N SER A 40 -11.63 -0.72 9.35
CA SER A 40 -11.41 0.34 8.37
C SER A 40 -9.93 0.52 8.04
N PHE A 41 -9.07 0.44 9.07
CA PHE A 41 -7.63 0.52 8.91
C PHE A 41 -7.07 -0.69 8.15
N VAL A 42 -7.47 -1.92 8.51
CA VAL A 42 -7.01 -3.13 7.82
C VAL A 42 -7.40 -3.10 6.34
N LYS A 43 -8.66 -2.79 6.02
CA LYS A 43 -9.12 -2.67 4.61
C LYS A 43 -8.33 -1.62 3.83
N LYS A 44 -8.04 -0.49 4.46
CA LYS A 44 -7.24 0.58 3.84
C LYS A 44 -5.79 0.12 3.63
N CYS A 45 -5.19 -0.50 4.65
CA CYS A 45 -3.85 -1.04 4.61
C CYS A 45 -3.68 -2.10 3.52
N GLU A 46 -4.61 -3.05 3.37
CA GLU A 46 -4.52 -4.08 2.33
C GLU A 46 -4.58 -3.47 0.92
N LYS A 47 -5.44 -2.46 0.74
CA LYS A 47 -5.53 -1.70 -0.51
C LYS A 47 -4.24 -0.94 -0.80
N ASP A 48 -3.67 -0.26 0.19
CA ASP A 48 -2.41 0.47 0.06
C ASP A 48 -1.23 -0.48 -0.13
N ALA A 49 -1.20 -1.63 0.55
CA ALA A 49 -0.19 -2.67 0.36
C ALA A 49 -0.23 -3.23 -1.07
N LYS A 50 -1.42 -3.52 -1.60
CA LYS A 50 -1.58 -3.93 -3.01
C LYS A 50 -1.12 -2.83 -3.97
N ALA A 51 -1.44 -1.58 -3.70
CA ALA A 51 -1.02 -0.44 -4.52
C ALA A 51 0.50 -0.24 -4.48
N ALA A 52 1.12 -0.36 -3.31
CA ALA A 52 2.57 -0.29 -3.13
C ALA A 52 3.28 -1.43 -3.86
N MET A 53 2.75 -2.65 -3.76
CA MET A 53 3.21 -3.81 -4.52
C MET A 53 3.19 -3.55 -6.03
N SER A 54 2.06 -3.04 -6.54
CA SER A 54 1.91 -2.69 -7.95
C SER A 54 2.89 -1.59 -8.37
N ALA A 55 3.13 -0.60 -7.51
CA ALA A 55 4.13 0.45 -7.75
C ALA A 55 5.57 -0.11 -7.76
N THR A 56 5.92 -1.02 -6.86
CA THR A 56 7.22 -1.71 -6.86
C THR A 56 7.41 -2.55 -8.12
N CYS A 57 6.36 -3.24 -8.59
CA CYS A 57 6.39 -3.93 -9.86
C CYS A 57 6.52 -2.94 -11.04
N ALA A 58 5.91 -1.74 -10.94
CA ALA A 58 6.02 -0.69 -11.95
C ALA A 58 7.45 -0.18 -12.11
N THR A 59 8.14 0.06 -11.01
CA THR A 59 9.50 0.61 -11.02
C THR A 59 10.53 -0.42 -11.47
N LYS A 60 10.24 -1.73 -11.31
CA LYS A 60 11.08 -2.82 -11.82
C LYS A 60 10.81 -3.17 -13.28
N ALA A 61 9.69 -2.72 -13.84
CA ALA A 61 9.31 -2.96 -15.23
C ALA A 61 10.15 -2.09 -16.19
N ILE A 62 11.45 -2.36 -16.28
CA ILE A 62 12.41 -1.64 -17.12
C ILE A 62 13.01 -2.62 -18.14
N ASP A 63 13.22 -2.17 -19.38
CA ASP A 63 13.85 -2.96 -20.44
C ASP A 63 15.39 -2.94 -20.33
N LYS A 64 16.08 -3.76 -21.14
CA LYS A 64 17.54 -3.81 -21.23
C LYS A 64 18.23 -2.49 -21.57
N ASN A 65 17.50 -1.54 -22.18
CA ASN A 65 18.01 -0.20 -22.48
C ASN A 65 17.74 0.81 -21.35
N GLY A 66 17.24 0.36 -20.20
CA GLY A 66 16.92 1.23 -19.07
C GLY A 66 15.63 2.03 -19.24
N LYS A 67 14.81 1.74 -20.26
CA LYS A 67 13.54 2.43 -20.48
C LYS A 67 12.38 1.68 -19.81
N PRO A 68 11.41 2.35 -19.17
CA PRO A 68 10.24 1.69 -18.62
C PRO A 68 9.48 0.94 -19.72
N LEU A 69 9.12 -0.32 -19.41
CA LEU A 69 8.26 -1.14 -20.25
C LEU A 69 6.92 -0.42 -20.42
N ALA A 70 6.38 -0.44 -21.65
CA ALA A 70 5.09 0.15 -22.00
C ALA A 70 4.16 -0.90 -22.62
N GLY A 71 2.87 -0.60 -22.65
CA GLY A 71 1.85 -1.44 -23.31
C GLY A 71 1.80 -2.87 -22.78
N ALA A 72 1.71 -3.84 -23.70
CA ALA A 72 1.55 -5.25 -23.39
C ALA A 72 2.72 -5.84 -22.58
N ALA A 73 3.95 -5.38 -22.81
CA ALA A 73 5.14 -5.85 -22.09
C ALA A 73 5.08 -5.49 -20.60
N LYS A 74 4.67 -4.24 -20.29
CA LYS A 74 4.45 -3.81 -18.90
C LYS A 74 3.36 -4.63 -18.23
N ASN A 75 2.23 -4.87 -18.91
CA ASN A 75 1.12 -5.61 -18.33
C ASN A 75 1.48 -7.07 -18.02
N SER A 76 2.25 -7.71 -18.91
CA SER A 76 2.73 -9.09 -18.70
C SER A 76 3.71 -9.17 -17.53
N PHE A 77 4.63 -8.20 -17.44
CA PHE A 77 5.57 -8.10 -16.31
C PHE A 77 4.84 -7.86 -14.99
N MET A 78 3.85 -6.95 -14.97
CA MET A 78 3.04 -6.68 -13.78
C MET A 78 2.32 -7.92 -13.28
N LYS A 79 1.63 -8.65 -14.17
CA LYS A 79 0.93 -9.89 -13.80
C LYS A 79 1.90 -10.94 -13.23
N LYS A 80 3.10 -11.06 -13.80
CA LYS A 80 4.14 -11.96 -13.29
C LYS A 80 4.63 -11.52 -11.91
N CYS A 81 4.94 -10.24 -11.75
CA CYS A 81 5.44 -9.66 -10.50
C CYS A 81 4.41 -9.71 -9.35
N GLU A 82 3.13 -9.45 -9.65
CA GLU A 82 2.02 -9.62 -8.69
C GLU A 82 1.78 -11.08 -8.28
N ALA A 83 2.12 -12.05 -9.14
CA ALA A 83 2.04 -13.47 -8.82
C ALA A 83 3.21 -13.92 -7.94
N GLU A 84 4.44 -13.47 -8.24
CA GLU A 84 5.65 -13.82 -7.50
C GLU A 84 5.62 -13.28 -6.06
N ALA A 85 5.10 -12.07 -5.86
CA ALA A 85 5.04 -11.46 -4.53
C ALA A 85 3.93 -12.00 -3.61
N LYS A 86 3.08 -12.89 -4.12
CA LYS A 86 2.13 -13.67 -3.30
C LYS A 86 2.70 -15.02 -2.88
N GLY A 87 3.88 -15.40 -3.39
CA GLY A 87 4.59 -16.66 -3.12
C GLY A 87 5.59 -16.54 -2.00
#